data_AF-A0A662GSV5-F1
#
_entry.id   AF-A0A662GSV5-F1
#
_cell.length_a   1.000
_cell.length_b   1.000
_cell.length_c   1.000
_cell.angle_alpha   90.00
_cell.angle_beta   90.00
_cell.angle_gamma   90.00
#
_symmetry.space_group_name_H-M   'P 1'
#
loop_
_entity.id
_entity.type
_entity.pdbx_description
1 polymer ?
#
loop_
_entity_poly.entity_id
_entity_poly.type
_entity_poly.pdbx_seq_one_letter_code
_entity_poly.pdbx_strand_id
1 'polypeptide(L)'
;MRVFVLGIDSAEPSLVFGPWREELPTISQLMEEGAWGKVASTVPPITCPAWPSAFSGCNPGRFGLYDLRYRRGGTYTDFGIVNSRMVRVPRLWNVLSKRGMRSVITFVPVTYPPEPIEGCMVTSFLTPSVRSQFTYPPELREEVLKVVGGPSSYIIDVYDYRRKNPRDLYQELRAKTDHDFKVITHLLRTKPWDLFVAVVMSVDRAQHTLWKFFDKDHPRYVDDPELREGLLDLHRQIDEWLAKVMNLLPKDTMVIVASDHGAKRMYHRINVNEILASEGLLKLREVPDRP
;
A
#
# COMPACT_ATOMS: atom_id res chain seq x y z
N MET A 1 -20.85 17.37 -0.10
CA MET A 1 -20.08 16.47 0.77
C MET A 1 -19.16 15.63 -0.10
N ARG A 2 -17.85 15.76 0.12
CA ARG A 2 -16.83 14.97 -0.56
C ARG A 2 -16.18 14.00 0.42
N VAL A 3 -15.50 12.97 -0.09
CA VAL A 3 -14.76 12.01 0.74
C VAL A 3 -13.33 11.89 0.23
N PHE A 4 -12.36 12.17 1.11
CA PHE A 4 -10.94 11.94 0.86
C PHE A 4 -10.46 10.78 1.74
N VAL A 5 -9.83 9.79 1.11
CA VAL A 5 -9.27 8.61 1.78
C VAL A 5 -7.75 8.57 1.53
N LEU A 6 -6.97 8.58 2.61
CA LEU A 6 -5.55 8.26 2.59
C LEU A 6 -5.33 6.88 3.23
N GLY A 7 -4.94 5.92 2.42
CA GLY A 7 -4.41 4.64 2.88
C GLY A 7 -2.92 4.75 3.16
N ILE A 8 -2.50 4.32 4.35
CA ILE A 8 -1.08 4.12 4.68
C ILE A 8 -0.88 2.61 4.79
N ASP A 9 -0.28 2.00 3.77
CA ASP A 9 -0.13 0.55 3.68
C ASP A 9 0.70 0.01 4.85
N SER A 10 0.18 -1.00 5.53
CA SER A 10 0.85 -1.71 6.63
C SER A 10 1.11 -0.89 7.91
N ALA A 11 0.51 0.29 8.10
CA ALA A 11 0.74 1.14 9.27
C ALA A 11 0.30 0.45 10.58
N GLU A 12 1.27 0.12 11.44
CA GLU A 12 1.00 -0.61 12.69
C GLU A 12 0.28 0.28 13.71
N PRO A 13 -1.00 -0.03 14.06
CA PRO A 13 -1.81 0.85 14.91
C PRO A 13 -1.28 0.98 16.33
N SER A 14 -0.58 -0.01 16.87
CA SER A 14 0.03 0.13 18.21
C SER A 14 1.14 1.18 18.28
N LEU A 15 1.79 1.48 17.15
CA LEU A 15 2.80 2.53 17.06
C LEU A 15 2.14 3.89 16.85
N VAL A 16 1.27 4.00 15.85
CA VAL A 16 0.57 5.25 15.47
C VAL A 16 -0.31 5.78 16.60
N PHE A 17 -1.11 4.92 17.25
CA PHE A 17 -1.99 5.34 18.34
C PHE A 17 -1.29 5.41 19.70
N GLY A 18 -0.06 4.91 19.77
CA GLY A 18 0.73 4.82 21.00
C GLY A 18 1.93 5.77 20.96
N PRO A 19 3.17 5.26 20.97
CA PRO A 19 4.37 6.05 21.17
C PRO A 19 4.63 7.11 20.08
N TRP A 20 4.06 6.97 18.88
CA TRP A 20 4.26 7.94 17.79
C TRP A 20 3.17 8.99 17.72
N ARG A 21 2.12 8.91 18.54
CA ARG A 21 0.97 9.81 18.43
C ARG A 21 1.37 11.29 18.48
N GLU A 22 2.18 11.67 19.47
CA GLU A 22 2.62 13.07 19.67
C GLU A 22 3.54 13.57 18.55
N GLU A 23 4.12 12.66 17.78
CA GLU A 23 5.03 12.95 16.65
C GLU A 23 4.28 13.08 15.31
N LEU A 24 2.96 12.82 15.31
CA LEU A 24 2.08 12.83 14.15
C LEU A 24 0.93 13.82 14.38
N PRO A 25 1.21 15.14 14.39
CA PRO A 25 0.24 16.15 14.83
C PRO A 25 -1.03 16.18 13.97
N THR A 26 -0.94 15.93 12.66
CA THR A 26 -2.10 15.96 11.78
C THR A 26 -3.02 14.77 12.00
N ILE A 27 -2.45 13.56 12.09
CA ILE A 27 -3.20 12.35 12.44
C ILE A 27 -3.79 12.48 13.85
N SER A 28 -3.03 13.01 14.81
CA SER A 28 -3.52 13.25 16.17
C SER A 28 -4.70 14.21 16.21
N GLN A 29 -4.65 15.30 15.45
CA GLN A 29 -5.79 16.22 15.31
C GLN A 29 -7.03 15.52 14.73
N LEU A 30 -6.86 14.71 13.68
CA LEU A 30 -7.97 13.92 13.10
C LEU A 30 -8.57 12.93 14.11
N MET A 31 -7.74 12.36 14.99
CA MET A 31 -8.21 11.48 16.07
C MET A 31 -8.97 12.25 17.15
N GLU A 32 -8.59 13.49 17.46
CA GLU A 32 -9.24 14.33 18.47
C GLU A 32 -10.58 14.90 17.98
N GLU A 33 -10.65 15.28 16.71
CA GLU A 33 -11.84 15.88 16.10
C GLU A 33 -12.81 14.84 15.50
N GLY A 34 -12.39 13.58 15.40
CA GLY A 34 -13.09 12.51 14.69
C GLY A 34 -13.27 11.22 15.48
N ALA A 35 -13.55 10.14 14.75
CA ALA A 35 -13.63 8.79 15.29
C ALA A 35 -12.40 7.99 14.85
N TRP A 36 -11.81 7.25 15.78
CA TRP A 36 -10.63 6.42 15.51
C TRP A 36 -10.69 5.11 16.30
N GLY A 37 -9.95 4.11 15.84
CA GLY A 37 -9.86 2.82 16.52
C GLY A 37 -9.18 1.76 15.68
N LYS A 38 -8.93 0.61 16.30
CA LYS A 38 -8.43 -0.58 15.61
C LYS A 38 -9.57 -1.28 14.89
N VAL A 39 -9.37 -1.63 13.62
CA VAL A 39 -10.31 -2.42 12.82
C VAL A 39 -9.62 -3.72 12.40
N ALA A 40 -10.36 -4.83 12.39
CA ALA A 40 -9.84 -6.10 11.93
C ALA A 40 -9.58 -6.05 10.41
N SER A 41 -8.37 -6.47 10.01
CA SER A 41 -8.01 -6.68 8.61
C SER A 41 -8.66 -7.95 8.06
N THR A 42 -8.43 -8.23 6.78
CA THR A 42 -8.76 -9.50 6.15
C THR A 42 -7.94 -10.65 6.73
N VAL A 43 -8.41 -11.88 6.51
CA VAL A 43 -7.60 -13.08 6.69
C VAL A 43 -7.37 -13.71 5.29
N PRO A 44 -6.12 -13.76 4.79
CA PRO A 44 -4.90 -13.24 5.41
C PRO A 44 -4.77 -11.70 5.34
N PRO A 45 -4.05 -11.06 6.29
CA PRO A 45 -3.84 -9.61 6.34
C PRO A 45 -2.67 -9.23 5.44
N ILE A 46 -2.91 -9.17 4.13
CA ILE A 46 -1.91 -8.86 3.10
C ILE A 46 -2.49 -7.79 2.18
N THR A 47 -1.65 -6.88 1.69
CA THR A 47 -2.01 -5.80 0.74
C THR A 47 -2.96 -6.22 -0.38
N CYS A 48 -2.64 -7.30 -1.10
CA CYS A 48 -3.39 -7.71 -2.27
C CYS A 48 -4.83 -8.20 -1.98
N PRO A 49 -5.11 -8.95 -0.89
CA PRO A 49 -6.49 -9.20 -0.46
C PRO A 49 -7.15 -8.03 0.27
N ALA A 50 -6.41 -7.26 1.06
CA ALA A 50 -6.99 -6.29 1.98
C ALA A 50 -7.56 -5.06 1.26
N TRP A 51 -6.83 -4.43 0.34
CA TRP A 51 -7.34 -3.24 -0.37
C TRP A 51 -8.57 -3.52 -1.26
N PRO A 52 -8.59 -4.60 -2.08
CA PRO A 52 -9.82 -4.98 -2.78
C PRO A 52 -11.00 -5.25 -1.84
N SER A 53 -10.75 -5.84 -0.67
CA SER A 53 -11.80 -6.08 0.33
C SER A 53 -12.34 -4.76 0.88
N ALA A 54 -11.44 -3.84 1.27
CA ALA A 54 -11.80 -2.54 1.84
C ALA A 54 -12.71 -1.73 0.90
N PHE A 55 -12.45 -1.77 -0.40
CA PHE A 55 -13.23 -1.00 -1.38
C PHE A 55 -14.38 -1.76 -2.04
N SER A 56 -14.54 -3.07 -1.81
CA SER A 56 -15.68 -3.85 -2.34
C SER A 56 -16.67 -4.30 -1.26
N GLY A 57 -16.31 -4.22 0.02
CA GLY A 57 -17.08 -4.79 1.13
C GLY A 57 -17.14 -6.33 1.12
N CYS A 58 -16.37 -6.98 0.25
CA CYS A 58 -16.31 -8.44 0.14
C CYS A 58 -15.06 -8.99 0.82
N ASN A 59 -15.14 -10.17 1.43
CA ASN A 59 -13.96 -10.86 1.95
C ASN A 59 -13.11 -11.50 0.83
N PRO A 60 -11.83 -11.83 1.09
CA PRO A 60 -10.93 -12.40 0.08
C PRO A 60 -11.42 -13.67 -0.61
N GLY A 61 -12.22 -14.49 0.10
CA GLY A 61 -12.84 -15.69 -0.44
C GLY A 61 -13.81 -15.43 -1.60
N ARG A 62 -14.41 -14.23 -1.66
CA ARG A 62 -15.33 -13.85 -2.75
C ARG A 62 -14.64 -13.77 -4.12
N PHE A 63 -13.38 -13.36 -4.15
CA PHE A 63 -12.61 -13.20 -5.38
C PHE A 63 -11.42 -14.16 -5.49
N GLY A 64 -11.21 -15.04 -4.50
CA GLY A 64 -10.21 -16.11 -4.54
C GLY A 64 -8.77 -15.61 -4.54
N LEU A 65 -8.50 -14.46 -3.93
CA LEU A 65 -7.19 -13.81 -3.89
C LEU A 65 -6.72 -13.81 -2.43
N TYR A 66 -5.61 -14.48 -2.16
CA TYR A 66 -5.08 -14.64 -0.80
C TYR A 66 -3.63 -14.19 -0.64
N ASP A 67 -2.95 -13.88 -1.74
CA ASP A 67 -1.54 -13.45 -1.77
C ASP A 67 -1.30 -12.68 -3.09
N LEU A 68 -0.12 -12.08 -3.26
CA LEU A 68 0.29 -11.36 -4.47
C LEU A 68 0.54 -12.30 -5.67
N ARG A 69 0.78 -13.59 -5.38
CA ARG A 69 0.97 -14.66 -6.37
C ARG A 69 -0.07 -15.75 -6.14
N TYR A 70 -0.42 -16.44 -7.22
CA TYR A 70 -1.28 -17.62 -7.16
C TYR A 70 -0.71 -18.70 -8.05
N ARG A 71 -0.92 -19.97 -7.68
CA ARG A 71 -0.55 -21.11 -8.51
C ARG A 71 -1.52 -21.22 -9.69
N ARG A 72 -1.01 -21.38 -10.90
CA ARG A 72 -1.84 -21.61 -12.09
C ARG A 72 -2.52 -22.98 -11.99
N GLY A 73 -3.76 -23.07 -12.49
CA GLY A 73 -4.50 -24.33 -12.50
C GLY A 73 -3.75 -25.42 -13.27
N GLY A 74 -3.71 -26.64 -12.73
CA GLY A 74 -3.05 -27.78 -13.37
C GLY A 74 -1.53 -27.79 -13.28
N THR A 75 -0.89 -26.84 -12.59
CA THR A 75 0.57 -26.79 -12.43
C THR A 75 0.97 -26.81 -10.96
N TYR A 76 2.21 -27.21 -10.67
CA TYR A 76 2.80 -27.15 -9.33
C TYR A 76 3.80 -26.00 -9.18
N THR A 77 4.44 -25.60 -10.27
CA THR A 77 5.57 -24.67 -10.28
C THR A 77 5.26 -23.31 -10.91
N ASP A 78 4.14 -23.20 -11.63
CA ASP A 78 3.84 -21.98 -12.38
C ASP A 78 2.96 -21.05 -11.55
N PHE A 79 3.46 -19.83 -11.35
CA PHE A 79 2.76 -18.81 -10.58
C PHE A 79 2.32 -17.66 -11.49
N GLY A 80 1.09 -17.21 -11.30
CA GLY A 80 0.60 -15.92 -11.81
C GLY A 80 0.80 -14.80 -10.79
N ILE A 81 0.75 -13.57 -11.27
CA ILE A 81 0.73 -12.35 -10.45
C ILE A 81 -0.70 -11.81 -10.45
N VAL A 82 -1.17 -11.39 -9.28
CA VAL A 82 -2.50 -10.80 -9.10
C VAL A 82 -2.63 -9.49 -9.88
N ASN A 83 -3.81 -9.23 -10.42
CA ASN A 83 -4.16 -7.97 -11.07
C ASN A 83 -5.65 -7.66 -10.90
N SER A 84 -6.06 -6.44 -11.28
CA SER A 84 -7.43 -5.93 -11.08
C SER A 84 -8.51 -6.80 -11.71
N ARG A 85 -8.22 -7.51 -12.82
CA ARG A 85 -9.19 -8.34 -13.55
C ARG A 85 -9.64 -9.57 -12.74
N MET A 86 -8.92 -9.93 -11.68
CA MET A 86 -9.31 -11.00 -10.76
C MET A 86 -10.42 -10.54 -9.79
N VAL A 87 -10.53 -9.24 -9.52
CA VAL A 87 -11.55 -8.67 -8.64
C VAL A 87 -12.82 -8.41 -9.46
N ARG A 88 -13.67 -9.44 -9.61
CA ARG A 88 -14.90 -9.40 -10.43
C ARG A 88 -16.14 -8.89 -9.70
N VAL A 89 -15.95 -8.07 -8.68
CA VAL A 89 -17.02 -7.44 -7.91
C VAL A 89 -16.91 -5.92 -8.02
N PRO A 90 -18.03 -5.18 -8.08
CA PRO A 90 -17.98 -3.73 -8.06
C PRO A 90 -17.26 -3.22 -6.81
N ARG A 91 -16.31 -2.31 -7.01
CA ARG A 91 -15.69 -1.50 -5.96
C ARG A 91 -16.48 -0.20 -5.78
N LEU A 92 -16.19 0.51 -4.71
CA LEU A 92 -16.86 1.75 -4.32
C LEU A 92 -16.96 2.74 -5.48
N TRP A 93 -15.85 2.98 -6.19
CA TRP A 93 -15.84 3.88 -7.35
C TRP A 93 -16.69 3.38 -8.52
N ASN A 94 -16.80 2.07 -8.77
CA ASN A 94 -17.70 1.55 -9.81
C ASN A 94 -19.16 1.85 -9.48
N VAL A 95 -19.51 1.76 -8.20
CA VAL A 95 -20.86 2.03 -7.68
C VAL A 95 -21.18 3.54 -7.75
N LEU A 96 -20.18 4.40 -7.53
CA LEU A 96 -20.30 5.86 -7.67
C LEU A 96 -20.37 6.31 -9.14
N SER A 97 -19.55 5.72 -10.03
CA SER A 97 -19.58 6.03 -11.47
C SER A 97 -20.95 5.76 -12.09
N LYS A 98 -21.63 4.67 -11.70
CA LYS A 98 -23.02 4.38 -12.13
C LYS A 98 -24.04 5.45 -11.74
N ARG A 99 -23.70 6.31 -10.76
CA ARG A 99 -24.53 7.44 -10.30
C ARG A 99 -24.03 8.79 -10.83
N GLY A 100 -23.09 8.80 -11.78
CA GLY A 100 -22.51 10.02 -12.33
C GLY A 100 -21.57 10.76 -11.37
N MET A 101 -21.15 10.12 -10.28
CA MET A 101 -20.23 10.72 -9.31
C MET A 101 -18.78 10.44 -9.69
N ARG A 102 -17.93 11.46 -9.53
CA ARG A 102 -16.54 11.45 -10.00
C ARG A 102 -15.60 10.94 -8.92
N SER A 103 -14.77 9.97 -9.27
CA SER A 103 -13.77 9.38 -8.39
C SER A 103 -12.36 9.61 -8.95
N VAL A 104 -11.43 10.01 -8.08
CA VAL A 104 -9.99 10.05 -8.37
C VAL A 104 -9.32 8.96 -7.54
N ILE A 105 -8.81 7.92 -8.21
CA ILE A 105 -8.23 6.74 -7.56
C ILE A 105 -6.73 6.70 -7.86
N THR A 106 -5.89 6.86 -6.84
CA THR A 106 -4.46 7.05 -7.00
C THR A 106 -3.70 6.05 -6.15
N PHE A 107 -2.82 5.27 -6.77
CA PHE A 107 -1.89 4.34 -6.11
C PHE A 107 -2.54 3.25 -5.24
N VAL A 108 -3.83 2.97 -5.41
CA VAL A 108 -4.48 1.84 -4.73
C VAL A 108 -3.93 0.51 -5.30
N PRO A 109 -3.41 -0.43 -4.48
CA PRO A 109 -2.95 -1.73 -4.96
C PRO A 109 -4.03 -2.53 -5.69
N VAL A 110 -3.62 -3.42 -6.61
CA VAL A 110 -4.53 -4.30 -7.39
C VAL A 110 -5.54 -3.50 -8.24
N THR A 111 -5.11 -2.34 -8.73
CA THR A 111 -5.86 -1.53 -9.71
C THR A 111 -5.31 -1.64 -11.13
N TYR A 112 -4.11 -2.20 -11.35
CA TYR A 112 -3.60 -2.47 -12.69
C TYR A 112 -4.21 -3.75 -13.29
N PRO A 113 -4.59 -3.76 -14.59
CA PRO A 113 -4.74 -2.59 -15.46
C PRO A 113 -5.93 -1.72 -15.02
N PRO A 114 -5.86 -0.39 -15.23
CA PRO A 114 -6.92 0.52 -14.80
C PRO A 114 -8.21 0.22 -15.54
N GLU A 115 -9.33 0.38 -14.84
CA GLU A 115 -10.67 0.25 -15.41
C GLU A 115 -11.29 1.64 -15.69
N PRO A 116 -12.23 1.73 -16.65
CA PRO A 116 -13.00 2.94 -16.86
C PRO A 116 -13.85 3.31 -15.65
N ILE A 117 -13.77 4.57 -15.23
CA ILE A 117 -14.59 5.16 -14.16
C ILE A 117 -14.99 6.59 -14.53
N GLU A 118 -16.07 7.10 -13.94
CA GLU A 118 -16.34 8.53 -13.94
C GLU A 118 -15.26 9.22 -13.10
N GLY A 119 -14.34 9.94 -13.75
CA GLY A 119 -13.16 10.54 -13.10
C GLY A 119 -11.86 9.97 -13.66
N CYS A 120 -10.90 9.64 -12.79
CA CYS A 120 -9.61 9.15 -13.25
C CYS A 120 -8.90 8.20 -12.27
N MET A 121 -8.01 7.38 -12.79
CA MET A 121 -7.27 6.36 -12.06
C MET A 121 -5.79 6.38 -12.42
N VAL A 122 -4.93 6.33 -11.41
CA VAL A 122 -3.49 6.07 -11.52
C VAL A 122 -3.19 4.80 -10.72
N THR A 123 -2.75 3.75 -11.40
CA THR A 123 -2.52 2.45 -10.78
C THR A 123 -1.20 2.39 -10.00
N SER A 124 -1.00 1.32 -9.24
CA SER A 124 0.05 1.20 -8.22
C SER A 124 0.90 -0.07 -8.37
N PHE A 125 1.50 -0.52 -7.27
CA PHE A 125 2.05 -1.86 -7.08
C PHE A 125 1.33 -2.94 -7.91
N LEU A 126 2.16 -3.77 -8.56
CA LEU A 126 1.81 -4.73 -9.61
C LEU A 126 1.58 -4.14 -11.02
N THR A 127 1.76 -2.82 -11.19
CA THR A 127 1.94 -2.22 -12.52
C THR A 127 3.28 -2.65 -13.13
N PRO A 128 3.31 -3.26 -14.33
CA PRO A 128 4.53 -3.84 -14.87
C PRO A 128 5.64 -2.83 -15.18
N SER A 129 5.29 -1.67 -15.72
CA SER A 129 6.26 -0.61 -16.07
C SER A 129 5.54 0.70 -16.43
N VAL A 130 6.29 1.80 -16.46
CA VAL A 130 5.82 3.12 -16.92
C VAL A 130 5.41 3.14 -18.40
N ARG A 131 5.81 2.13 -19.19
CA ARG A 131 5.38 1.96 -20.59
C ARG A 131 4.00 1.32 -20.70
N SER A 132 3.52 0.68 -19.64
CA SER A 132 2.20 0.07 -19.59
C SER A 132 1.10 1.14 -19.54
N GLN A 133 -0.12 0.80 -19.92
CA GLN A 133 -1.27 1.69 -19.69
C GLN A 133 -1.66 1.65 -18.20
N PHE A 134 -0.98 2.45 -17.38
CA PHE A 134 -1.15 2.49 -15.92
C PHE A 134 -2.12 3.57 -15.43
N THR A 135 -2.72 4.34 -16.35
CA THR A 135 -3.72 5.36 -16.05
C THR A 135 -5.02 5.16 -16.81
N TYR A 136 -6.11 5.67 -16.23
CA TYR A 136 -7.36 5.93 -16.93
C TYR A 136 -7.80 7.39 -16.66
N PRO A 137 -8.20 8.17 -17.69
CA PRO A 137 -8.08 7.82 -19.09
C PRO A 137 -6.58 7.73 -19.51
N PRO A 138 -6.24 7.10 -20.65
CA PRO A 138 -4.84 6.84 -21.02
C PRO A 138 -3.97 8.11 -21.12
N GLU A 139 -4.55 9.23 -21.55
CA GLU A 139 -3.89 10.53 -21.69
C GLU A 139 -3.42 11.14 -20.36
N LEU A 140 -4.00 10.72 -19.23
CA LEU A 140 -3.58 11.15 -17.89
C LEU A 140 -2.10 10.80 -17.62
N ARG A 141 -1.57 9.76 -18.28
CA ARG A 141 -0.17 9.35 -18.16
C ARG A 141 0.80 10.51 -18.36
N GLU A 142 0.63 11.28 -19.44
CA GLU A 142 1.58 12.35 -19.77
C GLU A 142 1.55 13.46 -18.72
N GLU A 143 0.38 13.74 -18.15
CA GLU A 143 0.21 14.69 -17.07
C GLU A 143 0.95 14.25 -15.80
N VAL A 144 0.72 13.02 -15.32
CA VAL A 144 1.34 12.54 -14.07
C VAL A 144 2.85 12.33 -14.21
N LEU A 145 3.32 11.92 -15.39
CA LEU A 145 4.75 11.86 -15.69
C LEU A 145 5.39 13.25 -15.64
N LYS A 146 4.74 14.27 -16.21
CA LYS A 146 5.27 15.64 -16.19
C LYS A 146 5.39 16.21 -14.78
N VAL A 147 4.42 15.92 -13.89
CA VAL A 147 4.42 16.38 -12.49
C VAL A 147 5.70 15.98 -11.75
N VAL A 148 6.24 14.81 -12.07
CA VAL A 148 7.41 14.25 -11.37
C VAL A 148 8.71 14.40 -12.17
N GLY A 149 8.69 15.10 -13.30
CA GLY A 149 9.87 15.36 -14.12
C GLY A 149 10.16 14.31 -15.21
N GLY A 150 9.17 13.48 -15.56
CA GLY A 150 9.23 12.55 -16.69
C GLY A 150 9.25 11.07 -16.29
N PRO A 151 9.26 10.15 -17.29
CA PRO A 151 9.16 8.71 -17.07
C PRO A 151 10.30 8.10 -16.26
N SER A 152 11.50 8.69 -16.30
CA SER A 152 12.66 8.23 -15.50
C SER A 152 12.54 8.55 -14.01
N SER A 153 11.74 9.56 -13.67
CA SER A 153 11.55 10.05 -12.30
C SER A 153 10.25 9.52 -11.67
N TYR A 154 9.44 8.79 -12.44
CA TYR A 154 8.20 8.20 -11.97
C TYR A 154 8.47 6.87 -11.25
N ILE A 155 8.09 6.80 -9.97
CA ILE A 155 8.37 5.64 -9.12
C ILE A 155 7.08 4.87 -8.90
N ILE A 156 6.93 3.71 -9.55
CA ILE A 156 5.77 2.83 -9.38
C ILE A 156 5.77 2.22 -7.98
N ASP A 157 6.88 1.60 -7.59
CA ASP A 157 7.12 0.96 -6.30
C ASP A 157 8.64 0.84 -6.07
N VAL A 158 9.04 0.62 -4.82
CA VAL A 158 10.43 0.34 -4.45
C VAL A 158 10.62 -1.18 -4.36
N TYR A 159 11.12 -1.78 -5.45
CA TYR A 159 11.30 -3.23 -5.57
C TYR A 159 12.52 -3.74 -4.78
N ASP A 160 12.59 -5.06 -4.58
CA ASP A 160 13.69 -5.74 -3.86
C ASP A 160 14.00 -5.18 -2.46
N TYR A 161 13.03 -4.51 -1.84
CA TYR A 161 13.15 -3.87 -0.52
C TYR A 161 13.70 -4.78 0.57
N ARG A 162 13.44 -6.09 0.52
CA ARG A 162 13.98 -7.09 1.49
C ARG A 162 15.47 -7.41 1.32
N ARG A 163 16.07 -7.06 0.18
CA ARG A 163 17.45 -7.40 -0.20
C ARG A 163 18.34 -6.17 -0.39
N LYS A 164 17.76 -4.98 -0.51
CA LYS A 164 18.47 -3.70 -0.64
C LYS A 164 19.26 -3.36 0.61
N ASN A 165 20.31 -2.55 0.42
CA ASN A 165 20.97 -1.88 1.54
C ASN A 165 19.93 -1.01 2.29
N PRO A 166 19.83 -1.10 3.62
CA PRO A 166 18.83 -0.34 4.39
C PRO A 166 18.89 1.18 4.22
N ARG A 167 20.07 1.79 4.06
CA ARG A 167 20.23 3.24 3.86
C ARG A 167 19.72 3.67 2.49
N ASP A 168 20.11 2.94 1.44
CA ASP A 168 19.65 3.20 0.07
C ASP A 168 18.12 3.04 -0.01
N LEU A 169 17.59 1.97 0.60
CA LEU A 169 16.15 1.74 0.69
C LEU A 169 15.45 2.91 1.40
N TYR A 170 15.96 3.37 2.54
CA TYR A 170 15.36 4.48 3.28
C TYR A 170 15.28 5.76 2.43
N GLN A 171 16.35 6.09 1.69
CA GLN A 171 16.36 7.26 0.80
C GLN A 171 15.38 7.08 -0.39
N GLU A 172 15.34 5.90 -1.01
CA GLU A 172 14.39 5.59 -2.08
C GLU A 172 12.94 5.70 -1.60
N LEU A 173 12.64 5.26 -0.37
CA LEU A 173 11.30 5.34 0.21
C LEU A 173 10.89 6.77 0.54
N ARG A 174 11.81 7.60 1.04
CA ARG A 174 11.55 9.04 1.20
C ARG A 174 11.25 9.71 -0.14
N ALA A 175 12.02 9.39 -1.18
CA ALA A 175 11.79 9.91 -2.53
C ALA A 175 10.45 9.40 -3.11
N LYS A 176 10.09 8.15 -2.85
CA LYS A 176 8.78 7.58 -3.23
C LYS A 176 7.63 8.29 -2.54
N THR A 177 7.73 8.57 -1.24
CA THR A 177 6.71 9.33 -0.51
C THR A 177 6.53 10.72 -1.11
N ASP A 178 7.62 11.45 -1.38
CA ASP A 178 7.55 12.77 -2.02
C ASP A 178 6.96 12.70 -3.44
N HIS A 179 7.35 11.69 -4.22
CA HIS A 179 6.79 11.43 -5.54
C HIS A 179 5.27 11.25 -5.46
N ASP A 180 4.80 10.39 -4.56
CA ASP A 180 3.38 10.06 -4.45
C ASP A 180 2.56 11.29 -4.08
N PHE A 181 3.01 12.04 -3.08
CA PHE A 181 2.28 13.24 -2.67
C PHE A 181 2.34 14.38 -3.67
N LYS A 182 3.39 14.49 -4.50
CA LYS A 182 3.38 15.42 -5.65
C LYS A 182 2.27 15.07 -6.64
N VAL A 183 2.09 13.80 -6.98
CA VAL A 183 1.02 13.36 -7.87
C VAL A 183 -0.36 13.53 -7.21
N ILE A 184 -0.50 13.12 -5.95
CA ILE A 184 -1.76 13.25 -5.18
C ILE A 184 -2.20 14.72 -5.11
N THR A 185 -1.32 15.62 -4.67
CA THR A 185 -1.64 17.04 -4.53
C THR A 185 -1.92 17.72 -5.87
N HIS A 186 -1.24 17.32 -6.94
CA HIS A 186 -1.56 17.78 -8.29
C HIS A 186 -2.97 17.37 -8.70
N LEU A 187 -3.31 16.09 -8.63
CA LEU A 187 -4.64 15.59 -9.02
C LEU A 187 -5.76 16.17 -8.15
N LEU A 188 -5.50 16.39 -6.85
CA LEU A 188 -6.45 17.00 -5.93
C LEU A 188 -6.81 18.43 -6.35
N ARG A 189 -5.84 19.18 -6.93
CA ARG A 189 -6.03 20.56 -7.40
C ARG A 189 -6.64 20.63 -8.80
N THR A 190 -6.34 19.67 -9.67
CA THR A 190 -6.65 19.78 -11.11
C THR A 190 -7.83 18.94 -11.57
N LYS A 191 -8.28 17.96 -10.78
CA LYS A 191 -9.37 17.06 -11.15
C LYS A 191 -10.63 17.34 -10.33
N PRO A 192 -11.83 17.30 -10.93
CA PRO A 192 -13.07 17.31 -10.17
C PRO A 192 -13.32 15.93 -9.52
N TRP A 193 -13.73 15.92 -8.26
CA TRP A 193 -13.97 14.68 -7.52
C TRP A 193 -15.06 14.85 -6.45
N ASP A 194 -15.79 13.75 -6.23
CA ASP A 194 -16.66 13.50 -5.09
C ASP A 194 -16.01 12.50 -4.11
N LEU A 195 -15.26 11.53 -4.66
CA LEU A 195 -14.40 10.60 -3.93
C LEU A 195 -12.95 10.75 -4.40
N PHE A 196 -12.01 10.92 -3.48
CA PHE A 196 -10.58 10.84 -3.74
C PHE A 196 -9.99 9.74 -2.87
N VAL A 197 -9.29 8.79 -3.48
CA VAL A 197 -8.58 7.72 -2.74
C VAL A 197 -7.12 7.74 -3.16
N ALA A 198 -6.23 7.84 -2.17
CA ALA A 198 -4.80 7.67 -2.31
C ALA A 198 -4.30 6.54 -1.40
N VAL A 199 -3.35 5.73 -1.84
CA VAL A 199 -2.65 4.78 -0.96
C VAL A 199 -1.14 4.97 -1.11
N VAL A 200 -0.44 5.13 0.01
CA VAL A 200 1.03 5.22 0.06
C VAL A 200 1.61 3.93 0.61
N MET A 201 2.59 3.36 -0.11
CA MET A 201 3.16 2.04 0.21
C MET A 201 4.51 2.07 0.92
N SER A 202 5.11 3.26 1.08
CA SER A 202 6.47 3.39 1.60
C SER A 202 6.65 2.75 2.98
N VAL A 203 5.61 2.83 3.83
CA VAL A 203 5.63 2.28 5.19
C VAL A 203 5.68 0.76 5.21
N ASP A 204 4.91 0.05 4.37
CA ASP A 204 5.01 -1.41 4.24
C ASP A 204 6.43 -1.86 3.86
N ARG A 205 7.00 -1.20 2.85
CA ARG A 205 8.36 -1.54 2.37
C ARG A 205 9.41 -1.26 3.45
N ALA A 206 9.25 -0.16 4.17
CA ALA A 206 10.13 0.20 5.27
C ALA A 206 10.08 -0.84 6.39
N GLN A 207 8.88 -1.24 6.82
CA GLN A 207 8.71 -2.18 7.95
C GLN A 207 9.33 -3.54 7.67
N HIS A 208 9.37 -3.98 6.41
CA HIS A 208 10.05 -5.23 6.05
C HIS A 208 11.56 -5.24 6.29
N THR A 209 12.21 -4.07 6.33
CA THR A 209 13.69 -3.96 6.35
C THR A 209 14.22 -3.15 7.52
N LEU A 210 13.52 -2.07 7.90
CA LEU A 210 13.97 -1.10 8.89
C LEU A 210 13.52 -1.45 10.33
N TRP A 211 12.55 -2.35 10.51
CA TRP A 211 12.02 -2.71 11.84
C TRP A 211 13.09 -3.10 12.86
N LYS A 212 14.14 -3.81 12.39
CA LYS A 212 15.24 -4.25 13.24
C LYS A 212 16.12 -3.12 13.78
N PHE A 213 16.02 -1.89 13.27
CA PHE A 213 16.76 -0.74 13.80
C PHE A 213 15.96 0.06 14.82
N PHE A 214 14.64 -0.05 14.76
CA PHE A 214 13.69 0.61 15.66
C PHE A 214 13.43 -0.23 16.93
N ASP A 215 13.22 -1.53 16.77
CA ASP A 215 12.66 -2.39 17.81
C ASP A 215 13.74 -3.13 18.62
N LYS A 216 13.98 -2.68 19.85
CA LYS A 216 15.01 -3.22 20.76
C LYS A 216 14.83 -4.69 21.14
N ASP A 217 13.61 -5.23 21.11
CA ASP A 217 13.39 -6.67 21.37
C ASP A 217 13.18 -7.49 20.09
N HIS A 218 13.51 -6.93 18.93
CA HIS A 218 13.65 -7.70 17.70
C HIS A 218 14.90 -8.61 17.79
N PRO A 219 14.84 -9.92 17.44
CA PRO A 219 15.99 -10.83 17.60
C PRO A 219 17.23 -10.46 16.78
N ARG A 220 17.05 -9.65 15.73
CA ARG A 220 18.14 -9.12 14.90
C ARG A 220 18.33 -7.62 15.11
N TYR A 221 18.01 -7.10 16.30
CA TYR A 221 18.13 -5.68 16.61
C TYR A 221 19.55 -5.19 16.33
N VAL A 222 19.64 -4.01 15.70
CA VAL A 222 20.91 -3.31 15.44
C VAL A 222 20.67 -1.84 15.76
N ASP A 223 21.41 -1.28 16.72
CA ASP A 223 21.40 0.18 16.94
C ASP A 223 22.22 0.83 15.82
N ASP A 224 21.52 1.52 14.92
CA ASP A 224 22.12 2.32 13.86
C ASP A 224 21.56 3.74 13.98
N PRO A 225 22.39 4.75 14.35
CA PRO A 225 21.93 6.12 14.55
C PRO A 225 21.21 6.75 13.35
N GLU A 226 21.52 6.31 12.13
CA GLU A 226 20.91 6.85 10.90
C GLU A 226 19.58 6.17 10.55
N LEU A 227 19.31 4.99 11.12
CA LEU A 227 18.15 4.17 10.74
C LEU A 227 17.18 3.90 11.89
N ARG A 228 17.57 4.14 13.14
CA ARG A 228 16.73 3.88 14.32
C ARG A 228 15.39 4.62 14.27
N GLU A 229 15.39 5.84 13.71
CA GLU A 229 14.19 6.67 13.51
C GLU A 229 13.57 6.48 12.12
N GLY A 230 14.19 5.72 11.21
CA GLY A 230 13.80 5.71 9.80
C GLY A 230 12.34 5.28 9.55
N LEU A 231 11.78 4.44 10.43
CA LEU A 231 10.34 4.14 10.40
C LEU A 231 9.49 5.34 10.83
N LEU A 232 9.81 5.96 11.95
CA LEU A 232 9.07 7.13 12.46
C LEU A 232 9.20 8.32 11.51
N ASP A 233 10.39 8.57 10.95
CA ASP A 233 10.63 9.66 10.01
C ASP A 233 9.79 9.53 8.74
N LEU A 234 9.56 8.32 8.23
CA LEU A 234 8.63 8.11 7.12
C LEU A 234 7.17 8.41 7.51
N HIS A 235 6.77 8.12 8.75
CA HIS A 235 5.43 8.49 9.24
C HIS A 235 5.31 10.01 9.43
N ARG A 236 6.33 10.67 9.99
CA ARG A 236 6.41 12.15 10.09
C ARG A 236 6.31 12.80 8.71
N GLN A 237 7.06 12.31 7.72
CA GLN A 237 6.98 12.81 6.35
C GLN A 237 5.57 12.66 5.75
N ILE A 238 4.89 11.54 5.99
CA ILE A 238 3.51 11.32 5.55
C ILE A 238 2.55 12.27 6.26
N ASP A 239 2.71 12.49 7.57
CA ASP A 239 1.89 13.42 8.36
C ASP A 239 2.05 14.87 7.89
N GLU A 240 3.28 15.32 7.61
CA GLU A 240 3.56 16.64 7.05
C GLU A 240 2.92 16.82 5.66
N TRP A 241 2.93 15.79 4.83
CA TRP A 241 2.24 15.80 3.55
C TRP A 241 0.72 15.78 3.71
N LEU A 242 0.19 15.04 4.69
CA LEU A 242 -1.21 15.05 5.04
C LEU A 242 -1.65 16.46 5.47
N ALA A 243 -0.87 17.18 6.28
CA ALA A 243 -1.16 18.58 6.63
C ALA A 243 -1.31 19.47 5.40
N LYS A 244 -0.40 19.31 4.41
CA LYS A 244 -0.48 20.03 3.13
C LYS A 244 -1.73 19.64 2.33
N VAL A 245 -2.10 18.37 2.34
CA VAL A 245 -3.33 17.88 1.71
C VAL A 245 -4.56 18.48 2.40
N MET A 246 -4.62 18.48 3.73
CA MET A 246 -5.73 19.06 4.51
C MET A 246 -6.01 20.50 4.13
N ASN A 247 -4.96 21.31 3.90
CA ASN A 247 -5.09 22.70 3.44
C ASN A 247 -5.67 22.86 2.02
N LEU A 248 -5.66 21.80 1.21
CA LEU A 248 -6.22 21.78 -0.15
C LEU A 248 -7.64 21.23 -0.20
N LEU A 249 -8.09 20.55 0.86
CA LEU A 249 -9.42 19.94 0.88
C LEU A 249 -10.50 21.02 1.06
N PRO A 250 -11.62 20.92 0.32
CA PRO A 250 -12.81 21.72 0.61
C PRO A 250 -13.28 21.48 2.05
N LYS A 251 -13.79 22.52 2.71
CA LYS A 251 -14.25 22.46 4.11
C LYS A 251 -15.33 21.40 4.38
N ASP A 252 -16.08 20.97 3.36
CA ASP A 252 -17.15 19.97 3.46
C ASP A 252 -16.67 18.52 3.17
N THR A 253 -15.36 18.27 3.27
CA THR A 253 -14.74 16.98 2.99
C THR A 253 -14.67 16.12 4.24
N MET A 254 -15.22 14.91 4.18
CA MET A 254 -14.94 13.84 5.14
C MET A 254 -13.57 13.24 4.85
N VAL A 255 -12.69 13.21 5.84
CA VAL A 255 -11.33 12.66 5.74
C VAL A 255 -11.26 11.32 6.44
N ILE A 256 -10.74 10.31 5.75
CA ILE A 256 -10.51 8.96 6.29
C ILE A 256 -9.02 8.64 6.13
N VAL A 257 -8.35 8.34 7.23
CA VAL A 257 -7.01 7.74 7.22
C VAL A 257 -7.16 6.29 7.65
N ALA A 258 -6.67 5.36 6.84
CA ALA A 258 -6.83 3.94 7.08
C ALA A 258 -5.57 3.16 6.75
N SER A 259 -5.47 1.96 7.31
CA SER A 259 -4.47 0.97 6.92
C SER A 259 -5.16 -0.35 6.61
N ASP A 260 -4.59 -1.10 5.68
CA ASP A 260 -5.08 -2.39 5.23
C ASP A 260 -4.69 -3.52 6.19
N HIS A 261 -3.51 -3.43 6.81
CA HIS A 261 -3.04 -4.30 7.88
C HIS A 261 -2.00 -3.59 8.76
N GLY A 262 -1.60 -4.22 9.87
CA GLY A 262 -0.47 -3.76 10.68
C GLY A 262 0.82 -4.53 10.37
N ALA A 263 1.82 -4.37 11.24
CA ALA A 263 3.07 -5.12 11.17
C ALA A 263 3.61 -5.43 12.57
N LYS A 264 4.48 -6.44 12.65
CA LYS A 264 5.08 -6.86 13.91
C LYS A 264 6.45 -7.49 13.69
N ARG A 265 7.26 -7.49 14.74
CA ARG A 265 8.52 -8.24 14.78
C ARG A 265 8.30 -9.72 14.47
N MET A 266 9.24 -10.30 13.73
CA MET A 266 9.26 -11.73 13.42
C MET A 266 10.32 -12.42 14.28
N TYR A 267 9.89 -13.29 15.19
CA TYR A 267 10.81 -14.07 16.03
C TYR A 267 11.43 -15.24 15.29
N HIS A 268 10.57 -16.07 14.69
CA HIS A 268 10.96 -17.29 14.00
C HIS A 268 10.16 -17.44 12.71
N ARG A 269 10.73 -18.18 11.77
CA ARG A 269 10.04 -18.66 10.57
C ARG A 269 9.90 -20.17 10.69
N ILE A 270 8.68 -20.67 10.57
CA ILE A 270 8.42 -22.11 10.51
C ILE A 270 8.46 -22.54 9.04
N ASN A 271 9.37 -23.45 8.71
CA ASN A 271 9.41 -24.06 7.38
C ASN A 271 8.45 -25.26 7.37
N VAL A 272 7.17 -24.99 7.09
CA VAL A 272 6.11 -26.01 7.12
C VAL A 272 6.43 -27.22 6.25
N ASN A 273 7.06 -27.02 5.09
CA ASN A 273 7.45 -28.11 4.20
C ASN A 273 8.43 -29.10 4.86
N GLU A 274 9.38 -28.60 5.67
CA GLU A 274 10.34 -29.45 6.40
C GLU A 274 9.63 -30.29 7.45
N ILE A 275 8.68 -29.70 8.19
CA ILE A 275 7.88 -30.42 9.18
C ILE A 275 7.01 -31.48 8.49
N LEU A 276 6.35 -31.13 7.39
CA LEU A 276 5.56 -32.10 6.63
C LEU A 276 6.44 -33.24 6.12
N ALA A 277 7.67 -32.96 5.70
CA ALA A 277 8.61 -34.00 5.27
C ALA A 277 9.06 -34.88 6.44
N SER A 278 9.40 -34.29 7.59
CA SER A 278 9.85 -35.05 8.77
C SER A 278 8.76 -35.94 9.37
N GLU A 279 7.50 -35.49 9.31
CA GLU A 279 6.32 -36.26 9.74
C GLU A 279 5.85 -37.29 8.69
N GLY A 280 6.53 -37.39 7.55
CA GLY A 280 6.15 -38.31 6.46
C GLY A 280 4.90 -37.91 5.67
N LEU A 281 4.40 -36.68 5.85
CA LEU A 281 3.23 -36.11 5.16
C LEU A 281 3.58 -35.48 3.80
N LEU A 282 4.85 -35.16 3.56
CA LEU A 282 5.37 -34.66 2.29
C LEU A 282 6.51 -35.58 1.82
N LYS A 283 6.36 -36.19 0.63
CA LYS A 283 7.43 -36.97 0.00
C LYS A 283 8.12 -36.17 -1.09
N LEU A 284 9.41 -35.92 -0.92
CA LEU A 284 10.25 -35.30 -1.93
C LEU A 284 10.56 -36.31 -3.04
N ARG A 285 10.51 -35.86 -4.30
CA ARG A 285 11.01 -36.66 -5.44
C ARG A 285 12.53 -36.73 -5.42
N GLU A 286 13.15 -35.61 -5.08
CA GLU A 286 14.58 -35.42 -4.94
C GLU A 286 14.79 -34.43 -3.79
N VAL A 287 15.79 -34.69 -2.94
CA VAL A 287 16.13 -33.78 -1.84
C VAL A 287 16.92 -32.60 -2.43
N PRO A 288 16.54 -31.35 -2.16
CA PRO A 288 17.29 -30.21 -2.65
C PRO A 288 18.70 -30.18 -2.07
N ASP A 289 19.72 -29.92 -2.90
CA ASP A 289 21.11 -29.76 -2.45
C ASP A 289 21.33 -28.49 -1.61
N ARG A 290 20.36 -27.56 -1.63
CA ARG A 290 20.39 -26.29 -0.89
C ARG A 290 18.99 -25.94 -0.36
N PRO A 291 18.89 -25.28 0.81
CA PRO A 291 17.64 -24.76 1.35
C PRO A 291 16.93 -23.73 0.43
#